data_AF-A0A9D8CBM3-F1
#
_entry.id   AF-A0A9D8CBM3-F1
#
_cell.length_a   1.000
_cell.length_b   1.000
_cell.length_c   1.000
_cell.angle_alpha   90.00
_cell.angle_beta   90.00
_cell.angle_gamma   90.00
#
_symmetry.space_group_name_H-M   'P 1'
#
loop_
_entity.id
_entity.type
_entity.pdbx_description
1 polymer ?
#
loop_
_entity_poly.entity_id
_entity_poly.type
_entity_poly.pdbx_seq_one_letter_code
_entity_poly.pdbx_strand_id
1 'polypeptide(L)' 'MALQRGLEAFASGRYGLFDGLLLATVERAGCRVLLSEDMADGRKFGAVTILNPFAGNKLPDKVERLLTYR' A
#
# COMPACT_ATOMS: atom_id res chain seq x y z
N MET A 1 7.97 -14.96 -6.41
CA MET A 1 7.31 -14.06 -7.40
C MET A 1 6.16 -13.30 -6.73
N ALA A 2 5.62 -12.21 -7.31
CA ALA A 2 4.56 -11.40 -6.66
C ALA A 2 3.32 -12.23 -6.26
N LEU A 3 2.91 -13.18 -7.11
CA LEU A 3 1.81 -14.10 -6.78
C LEU A 3 2.05 -14.92 -5.52
N GLN A 4 3.23 -15.54 -5.38
CA GLN A 4 3.59 -16.31 -4.19
C GLN A 4 3.52 -15.44 -2.93
N ARG A 5 4.07 -14.23 -2.98
CA ARG A 5 4.08 -13.32 -1.83
C ARG A 5 2.67 -12.82 -1.48
N GLY A 6 1.82 -12.62 -2.48
CA GLY A 6 0.40 -12.34 -2.28
C GLY A 6 -0.34 -13.50 -1.61
N LEU A 7 -0.04 -14.74 -1.99
CA LEU A 7 -0.60 -15.94 -1.35
C LEU A 7 -0.11 -16.10 0.10
N GLU A 8 1.16 -15.84 0.38
CA GLU A 8 1.71 -15.82 1.75
C GLU A 8 0.99 -14.77 2.62
N ALA A 9 0.73 -13.59 2.06
CA ALA A 9 -0.02 -12.53 2.73
C ALA A 9 -1.47 -12.94 3.01
N PHE A 10 -2.14 -13.56 2.04
CA PHE A 10 -3.49 -14.10 2.21
C PHE A 10 -3.53 -15.21 3.27
N ALA A 11 -2.60 -16.17 3.20
CA ALA A 11 -2.49 -17.25 4.17
C ALA A 11 -2.23 -16.77 5.60
N SER A 12 -1.61 -15.59 5.76
CA SER A 12 -1.43 -14.97 7.08
C SER A 12 -2.72 -14.38 7.68
N GLY A 13 -3.82 -14.32 6.93
CA GLY A 13 -5.08 -13.72 7.33
C GLY A 13 -5.07 -12.19 7.46
N ARG A 14 -3.96 -11.54 7.11
CA ARG A 14 -3.79 -10.08 7.28
C ARG A 14 -4.33 -9.26 6.11
N TYR A 15 -4.54 -9.88 4.96
CA TYR A 15 -4.94 -9.24 3.70
C TYR A 15 -5.87 -10.17 2.91
N GLY A 16 -6.79 -9.60 2.13
CA GLY A 16 -7.46 -10.33 1.06
C GLY A 16 -6.46 -10.76 -0.03
N LEU A 17 -6.82 -11.76 -0.83
CA LEU A 17 -5.93 -12.28 -1.87
C LEU A 17 -5.49 -11.19 -2.86
N PHE A 18 -6.44 -10.37 -3.33
CA PHE A 18 -6.15 -9.29 -4.28
C PHE A 18 -5.33 -8.17 -3.65
N ASP A 19 -5.59 -7.81 -2.40
CA ASP A 19 -4.79 -6.81 -1.67
C ASP A 19 -3.34 -7.25 -1.51
N GLY A 20 -3.14 -8.51 -1.10
CA GLY A 20 -1.81 -9.10 -0.97
C GLY A 20 -1.08 -9.16 -2.31
N LEU A 21 -1.77 -9.53 -3.39
CA LEU A 21 -1.19 -9.56 -4.74
C LEU A 21 -0.82 -8.15 -5.25
N LEU A 22 -1.68 -7.16 -5.01
CA LEU A 22 -1.44 -5.76 -5.36
C LEU A 22 -0.20 -5.23 -4.63
N LEU A 23 -0.15 -5.38 -3.30
CA LEU A 23 0.97 -4.94 -2.47
C LEU A 23 2.28 -5.60 -2.88
N ALA A 24 2.28 -6.92 -3.12
CA ALA A 24 3.45 -7.63 -3.61
C ALA A 24 3.90 -7.17 -5.01
N THR A 25 2.97 -6.75 -5.86
CA THR A 25 3.28 -6.23 -7.20
C THR A 25 3.90 -4.83 -7.12
N VAL A 26 3.31 -3.94 -6.31
CA VAL A 26 3.82 -2.58 -6.06
C VAL A 26 5.22 -2.62 -5.46
N GLU A 27 5.44 -3.50 -4.48
CA GLU A 27 6.74 -3.68 -3.87
C GLU A 27 7.78 -4.21 -4.86
N ARG A 28 7.41 -5.19 -5.70
CA ARG A 28 8.28 -5.71 -6.75
C ARG A 28 8.62 -4.65 -7.80
N ALA A 29 7.73 -3.71 -8.07
CA ALA A 29 7.97 -2.57 -8.95
C ALA A 29 8.93 -1.53 -8.32
N GLY A 30 9.37 -1.71 -7.07
CA GLY A 30 10.28 -0.80 -6.38
C GLY A 30 9.60 0.42 -5.77
N CYS A 31 8.27 0.49 -5.81
CA CYS A 31 7.51 1.57 -5.18
C CYS A 31 7.64 1.49 -3.65
N ARG A 32 7.67 2.65 -2.99
CA ARG A 32 7.76 2.77 -1.52
C ARG A 32 6.41 3.08 -0.88
N VAL A 33 5.44 3.54 -1.66
CA VAL A 33 4.13 3.99 -1.20
C VAL A 33 3.04 3.42 -2.10
N LEU A 34 1.95 2.96 -1.48
CA LEU A 34 0.67 2.71 -2.13
C LEU A 34 -0.35 3.69 -1.55
N LEU A 35 -1.03 4.45 -2.40
CA LEU A 35 -2.19 5.23 -1.99
C LEU A 35 -3.43 4.34 -2.05
N SER A 36 -4.16 4.19 -0.94
CA SER A 36 -5.39 3.37 -0.88
C SER A 36 -6.32 3.84 0.23
N GLU A 37 -7.60 4.01 -0.09
CA GLU A 37 -8.63 4.39 0.89
C GLU A 37 -9.16 3.20 1.70
N ASP A 38 -9.23 2.03 1.06
CA ASP A 38 -9.83 0.82 1.64
C ASP A 38 -8.89 0.11 2.62
N MET A 39 -7.58 0.37 2.53
CA MET A 39 -6.58 -0.27 3.38
C MET A 39 -6.21 0.62 4.57
N ALA A 40 -5.76 -0.02 5.66
CA ALA A 40 -5.36 0.67 6.88
C ALA A 40 -4.19 1.65 6.65
N ASP A 41 -4.43 2.95 6.86
CA ASP A 41 -3.40 4.00 6.77
C ASP A 41 -2.20 3.69 7.66
N GLY A 42 -1.00 3.92 7.13
CA GLY A 42 0.27 3.71 7.83
C GLY A 42 0.73 2.25 7.91
N ARG A 43 -0.10 1.27 7.51
CA ARG A 43 0.30 -0.14 7.51
C ARG A 43 1.41 -0.39 6.49
N LYS A 44 2.37 -1.25 6.86
CA LYS A 44 3.49 -1.63 6.01
C LYS A 44 3.31 -3.03 5.42
N PHE A 45 3.73 -3.17 4.17
CA PHE A 45 3.92 -4.45 3.48
C PHE A 45 5.35 -4.47 2.92
N GLY A 46 6.26 -5.12 3.66
CA GLY A 46 7.69 -5.05 3.34
C GLY A 46 8.18 -3.59 3.26
N ALA A 47 8.66 -3.17 2.09
CA ALA A 47 9.13 -1.80 1.85
C ALA A 47 8.02 -0.79 1.48
N VAL A 48 6.79 -1.25 1.24
CA VAL A 48 5.66 -0.40 0.86
C VAL A 48 4.93 0.09 2.10
N THR A 49 4.69 1.39 2.18
CA THR A 49 3.78 1.99 3.19
C THR A 49 2.47 2.35 2.52
N ILE A 50 1.36 1.91 3.10
CA ILE A 50 0.01 2.24 2.64
C ILE A 50 -0.37 3.59 3.24
N LEU A 51 -0.79 4.54 2.41
CA LEU A 51 -1.28 5.85 2.85
C LEU A 51 -2.70 6.06 2.34
N ASN A 52 -3.61 6.43 3.24
CA ASN A 52 -4.97 6.81 2.87
C ASN A 52 -5.01 8.32 2.54
N PRO A 53 -5.31 8.71 1.29
CA PRO A 53 -5.40 10.12 0.88
C PRO A 53 -6.59 10.86 1.53
N PHE A 54 -7.55 10.13 2.10
CA PHE A 54 -8.78 10.63 2.70
C PHE A 54 -8.83 10.45 4.22
N ALA A 55 -7.69 10.29 4.90
CA ALA A 55 -7.60 10.15 6.36
C ALA A 55 -8.04 11.39 7.17
N GLY A 56 -8.63 12.41 6.53
CA GLY A 56 -9.14 13.63 7.14
C GLY A 56 -9.86 14.52 6.12
N ASN A 57 -10.16 15.76 6.52
CA ASN A 57 -10.93 16.71 5.69
C ASN A 57 -10.11 17.40 4.57
N LYS A 58 -8.81 17.07 4.47
CA LYS A 58 -7.88 17.54 3.44
C LYS A 58 -6.85 16.45 3.15
N LEU A 59 -6.12 16.57 2.03
CA LEU A 59 -5.00 15.68 1.74
C LEU A 59 -3.99 15.72 2.90
N PRO A 60 -3.56 14.56 3.43
CA PRO A 60 -2.48 14.51 4.41
C PRO A 60 -1.19 15.09 3.82
N ASP A 61 -0.44 15.89 4.59
CA ASP A 61 0.80 16.54 4.13
C ASP A 61 1.82 15.54 3.53
N LYS A 62 1.82 14.29 4.01
CA LYS A 62 2.66 13.20 3.49
C LYS A 62 2.25 12.77 2.07
N VAL A 63 0.96 12.78 1.76
CA VAL A 63 0.40 12.45 0.45
C VAL A 63 0.53 13.62 -0.50
N GLU A 64 0.21 14.83 -0.03
CA GLU A 64 0.32 16.06 -0.83
C GLU A 64 1.73 16.24 -1.40
N ARG A 65 2.78 16.02 -0.59
CA ARG A 65 4.19 16.07 -1.02
C ARG A 65 4.55 15.06 -2.12
N LEU A 66 3.89 13.91 -2.18
CA LEU A 66 4.14 12.90 -3.23
C LEU A 66 3.56 13.33 -4.57
N LEU A 67 2.48 14.12 -4.56
CA LEU A 67 1.75 14.54 -5.76
C LEU A 67 2.22 15.89 -6.31
N THR A 68 2.91 16.68 -5.49
CA THR A 68 3.32 18.05 -5.81
C THR A 68 4.81 18.17 -6.16
N TYR A 69 5.42 17.09 -6.63
CA TYR A 69 6.83 17.07 -7.05
C TYR A 69 7.09 18.21 -8.06
N ARG A 70 7.84 19.23 -7.61
CA ARG A 70 8.51 20.23 -8.44
C ARG A 70 9.97 19.86 -8.57
#